data_AF-A0A7C9FQQ6-F1
#
_entry.id   AF-A0A7C9FQQ6-F1
#
_cell.length_a   1.000
_cell.length_b   1.000
_cell.length_c   1.000
_cell.angle_alpha   90.00
_cell.angle_beta   90.00
_cell.angle_gamma   90.00
#
_symmetry.space_group_name_H-M   'P 1'
#
loop_
_entity.id
_entity.type
_entity.pdbx_description
1 polymer ?
#
loop_
_entity_poly.entity_id
_entity_poly.type
_entity_poly.pdbx_seq_one_letter_code
_entity_poly.pdbx_strand_id
1 'polypeptide(L)' 'MQYEIHFGVRITAHIDAQDAAEKFGDKYFHYIDEASGEDKLVDIHVFRGSAELCPKQNLDFALESGDIVELGPLLC' A
#
# COMPACT_ATOMS: atom_id res chain seq x y z
N MET A 1 0.71 -1.79 13.94
CA MET A 1 2.00 -1.61 14.62
C MET A 1 2.84 -2.89 14.78
N GLN A 2 2.30 -4.12 14.86
CA GLN A 2 3.18 -5.32 14.97
C GLN A 2 3.95 -5.65 13.68
N TYR A 3 3.37 -5.40 12.50
CA TYR A 3 4.02 -5.71 11.22
C TYR A 3 5.19 -4.77 10.89
N GLU A 4 5.04 -3.46 11.15
CA GLU A 4 6.06 -2.44 10.89
C GLU A 4 7.36 -2.73 11.62
N ILE A 5 7.24 -3.13 12.89
CA ILE A 5 8.39 -3.51 13.73
C ILE A 5 8.98 -4.85 13.29
N HIS A 6 8.14 -5.80 12.86
CA HIS A 6 8.59 -7.12 12.44
C HIS A 6 9.40 -7.08 11.13
N PHE A 7 8.97 -6.25 10.17
CA PHE A 7 9.62 -6.12 8.88
C PHE A 7 10.59 -4.93 8.79
N GLY A 8 10.60 -4.03 9.78
CA GLY A 8 11.42 -2.81 9.76
C GLY A 8 10.97 -1.82 8.70
N VAL A 9 9.66 -1.72 8.47
CA VAL A 9 9.08 -0.86 7.42
C VAL A 9 8.02 0.06 8.00
N ARG A 10 7.85 1.25 7.41
CA ARG A 10 6.75 2.16 7.69
C ARG A 10 5.93 2.37 6.44
N ILE A 11 4.61 2.25 6.58
CA ILE A 11 3.67 2.43 5.48
C ILE A 11 2.64 3.46 5.90
N THR A 12 2.54 4.56 5.17
CA THR A 12 1.58 5.62 5.44
C THR A 12 0.77 5.96 4.19
N ALA A 13 -0.50 6.34 4.38
CA ALA A 13 -1.27 6.92 3.30
C ALA A 13 -0.52 8.14 2.76
N HIS A 14 -0.30 8.16 1.45
CA HIS A 14 0.32 9.27 0.75
C HIS A 14 -0.77 10.21 0.25
N ILE A 15 -0.78 11.45 0.74
CA ILE A 15 -1.68 12.50 0.27
C ILE A 15 -0.81 13.50 -0.48
N ASP A 16 -0.85 13.48 -1.81
CA ASP A 16 -0.13 14.47 -2.60
C ASP A 16 -0.97 15.75 -2.69
N ALA A 17 -0.47 16.84 -2.10
CA ALA A 17 -1.13 18.14 -2.08
C ALA A 17 -1.18 18.83 -3.46
N GLN A 18 -0.40 18.39 -4.45
CA GLN A 18 -0.48 18.89 -5.84
C GLN A 18 -1.44 18.08 -6.73
N ASP A 19 -1.81 16.86 -6.32
CA ASP A 19 -2.58 15.91 -7.12
C ASP A 19 -4.10 15.94 -6.83
N ALA A 20 -4.53 16.84 -5.93
CA ALA A 20 -5.96 17.09 -5.67
C ALA A 20 -6.74 17.55 -6.93
N ALA A 21 -6.04 17.97 -7.99
CA ALA A 21 -6.64 18.40 -9.25
C ALA A 21 -6.66 17.33 -10.36
N GLU A 22 -5.80 16.30 -10.34
CA GLU A 22 -5.67 15.32 -11.43
C GLU A 22 -5.54 13.85 -10.97
N LYS A 23 -6.57 13.30 -10.31
CA LYS A 23 -6.91 11.86 -10.37
C LYS A 23 -5.92 10.82 -9.77
N PHE A 24 -4.90 11.16 -8.98
CA PHE A 24 -4.08 10.13 -8.29
C PHE A 24 -4.09 10.18 -6.75
N GLY A 25 -4.84 11.10 -6.13
CA GLY A 25 -4.81 11.40 -4.69
C GLY A 25 -4.99 10.24 -3.69
N ASP A 26 -5.63 9.12 -4.06
CA ASP A 26 -5.91 8.00 -3.13
C ASP A 26 -5.30 6.66 -3.57
N LYS A 27 -4.28 6.67 -4.45
CA LYS A 27 -3.82 5.43 -5.11
C LYS A 27 -2.68 4.71 -4.38
N TYR A 28 -1.66 5.43 -3.91
CA TYR A 28 -0.39 4.80 -3.52
C TYR A 28 -0.05 5.01 -2.06
N PHE A 29 0.67 4.09 -1.45
CA PHE A 29 1.19 4.28 -0.11
C PHE A 29 2.64 4.74 -0.15
N HIS A 30 3.02 5.53 0.84
CA HIS A 30 4.42 5.84 1.09
C HIS A 30 5.05 4.69 1.86
N TYR A 31 6.12 4.13 1.33
CA TYR A 31 6.88 3.04 1.93
C TYR A 31 8.27 3.54 2.32
N ILE A 32 8.65 3.30 3.57
CA ILE A 32 10.00 3.56 4.07
C ILE A 32 10.54 2.26 4.65
N ASP A 33 11.67 1.79 4.12
CA ASP A 33 12.45 0.70 4.70
C ASP A 33 13.47 1.28 5.69
N GLU A 34 13.33 0.98 6.98
CA GLU A 34 14.19 1.57 8.01
C GLU A 34 15.60 0.96 8.02
N ALA A 35 15.81 -0.20 7.40
CA ALA A 35 17.12 -0.86 7.38
C ALA A 35 18.03 -0.34 6.26
N SER A 36 17.46 -0.12 5.07
CA SER A 36 18.16 0.38 3.88
C SER A 36 18.00 1.89 3.68
N GLY A 37 16.99 2.50 4.31
CA GLY A 37 16.61 3.89 4.07
C GLY A 37 15.91 4.10 2.73
N GLU A 38 15.44 3.03 2.07
CA GLU A 38 14.70 3.13 0.83
C GLU A 38 13.35 3.83 1.06
N ASP A 39 13.05 4.80 0.20
CA ASP A 39 11.83 5.60 0.22
C ASP A 39 11.19 5.57 -1.17
N LYS A 40 9.97 5.06 -1.27
CA LYS A 40 9.25 4.91 -2.54
C LYS A 40 7.74 4.88 -2.36
N LEU A 41 7.03 5.14 -3.45
CA LEU A 41 5.59 4.89 -3.55
C LEU A 41 5.35 3.43 -3.95
N VAL A 42 4.43 2.78 -3.25
CA VAL A 42 4.02 1.40 -3.50
C VAL A 42 2.50 1.32 -3.67
N ASP A 43 2.05 0.26 -4.33
CA ASP A 43 0.64 -0.10 -4.37
C ASP A 43 0.38 -1.39 -3.57
N ILE A 44 -0.84 -1.52 -3.08
CA ILE A 44 -1.27 -2.68 -2.29
C ILE A 44 -2.32 -3.45 -3.07
N HIS A 45 -1.99 -4.71 -3.36
CA HIS A 45 -2.88 -5.66 -4.02
C HIS A 45 -3.30 -6.74 -3.03
N VAL A 46 -4.57 -7.12 -3.09
CA VAL A 46 -5.13 -8.22 -2.30
C VAL A 46 -5.55 -9.32 -3.25
N PHE A 47 -4.95 -10.49 -3.12
CA PHE A 47 -5.30 -11.68 -3.88
C PHE A 47 -6.22 -12.56 -3.06
N ARG A 48 -7.43 -12.80 -3.59
CA ARG A 48 -8.44 -13.69 -3.01
C ARG A 48 -8.68 -14.87 -3.95
N GLY A 49 -8.05 -15.99 -3.65
CA GLY A 49 -8.03 -17.13 -4.56
C GLY A 49 -7.30 -16.77 -5.85
N SER A 50 -8.03 -16.68 -6.97
CA SER A 50 -7.49 -16.28 -8.28
C SER A 50 -7.83 -14.84 -8.68
N ALA A 51 -8.50 -14.09 -7.81
CA ALA A 51 -8.90 -12.71 -8.08
C ALA A 51 -7.90 -11.73 -7.47
N GLU A 52 -7.53 -10.72 -8.24
CA GLU A 52 -6.75 -9.57 -7.79
C GLU A 52 -7.69 -8.41 -7.47
N LEU A 53 -7.56 -7.85 -6.28
CA LEU A 53 -8.36 -6.74 -5.77
C LEU A 53 -7.42 -5.58 -5.45
N CYS A 54 -7.71 -4.40 -6.01
CA CYS A 54 -6.94 -3.19 -5.76
C CYS A 54 -7.75 -2.27 -4.82
N PRO A 55 -7.65 -2.42 -3.49
CA PRO A 55 -8.34 -1.54 -2.55
C PRO A 55 -7.79 -0.11 -2.56
N LYS A 56 -6.61 0.12 -3.17
CA LYS A 56 -5.89 1.40 -3.12
C LYS A 56 -5.71 1.82 -1.66
N GLN A 57 -5.91 3.11 -1.34
CA GLN A 57 -5.86 3.62 0.03
C GLN A 57 -7.12 3.38 0.88
N ASN A 58 -8.05 2.50 0.48
CA ASN A 58 -9.21 2.19 1.32
C ASN A 58 -8.80 1.35 2.55
N LEU A 59 -8.51 2.03 3.66
CA LEU A 59 -8.13 1.40 4.94
C LEU A 59 -9.27 0.61 5.60
N ASP A 60 -10.52 0.84 5.20
CA ASP A 60 -11.69 0.10 5.67
C ASP A 60 -11.96 -1.16 4.82
N PHE A 61 -11.08 -1.51 3.89
CA PHE A 61 -11.20 -2.72 3.09
C PHE A 61 -11.15 -3.97 3.98
N ALA A 62 -12.25 -4.73 3.97
CA ALA A 62 -12.37 -5.94 4.77
C ALA A 62 -11.57 -7.09 4.17
N LEU A 63 -10.48 -7.47 4.84
CA LEU A 63 -9.72 -8.68 4.55
C LEU A 63 -10.49 -9.91 5.01
N GLU A 64 -10.46 -10.95 4.19
CA GLU A 64 -11.04 -12.25 4.48
C GLU A 64 -9.94 -13.29 4.77
N SER A 65 -10.32 -14.38 5.42
CA SER A 65 -9.40 -15.48 5.69
C SER A 65 -8.92 -16.09 4.38
N GLY A 66 -7.59 -16.14 4.19
CA GLY A 66 -6.96 -16.67 2.98
C GLY A 66 -6.61 -15.60 1.95
N ASP A 67 -6.91 -14.33 2.22
CA ASP A 67 -6.39 -13.22 1.42
C ASP A 67 -4.86 -13.15 1.55
N ILE A 68 -4.21 -12.90 0.41
CA ILE A 68 -2.77 -12.61 0.34
C ILE A 68 -2.63 -11.12 0.02
N VAL A 69 -1.92 -10.39 0.86
CA VAL A 69 -1.63 -8.97 0.64
C VAL A 69 -0.22 -8.84 0.07
N GLU A 70 -0.10 -8.28 -1.12
CA GLU A 70 1.18 -7.97 -1.75
C GLU A 70 1.40 -6.45 -1.77
N LEU A 71 2.61 -6.05 -1.34
CA LEU A 71 3.12 -4.70 -1.51
C LEU A 71 4.10 -4.72 -2.67
N GLY A 72 3.83 -3.91 -3.69
CA GLY A 72 4.61 -3.91 -4.92
C GLY A 72 4.96 -2.50 -5.43
N PRO A 73 5.95 -2.39 -6.32
CA PRO A 73 6.14 -1.17 -7.10
C PRO A 73 4.88 -0.85 -7.91
N LEU A 74 4.75 0.41 -8.32
CA LEU A 74 3.63 0.96 -9.10
C LEU A 74 3.44 0.18 -10.41
N LEU A 75 2.65 -0.89 -10.37
CA LEU A 75 2.24 -1.69 -11.52
C LEU A 75 0.72 -1.52 -11.68
N CYS A 76 0.29 -0.34 -12.10
CA CYS A 76 -1.09 -0.07 -12.47
C CYS A 76 -1.15 0.77 -13.75
#